data_AF-A0A915ZXV4-F1
#
_entry.id   AF-A0A915ZXV4-F1
#
_cell.length_a   1.000
_cell.length_b   1.000
_cell.length_c   1.000
_cell.angle_alpha   90.00
_cell.angle_beta   90.00
_cell.angle_gamma   90.00
#
_symmetry.space_group_name_H-M   'P 1'
#
loop_
_entity.id
_entity.type
_entity.pdbx_description
1 polymer ?
#
loop_
_entity_poly.entity_id
_entity_poly.type
_entity_poly.pdbx_seq_one_letter_code
_entity_poly.pdbx_strand_id
1 'polypeptide(L)'
;MEFINAPIKHNNQIVESHPQVCYTSHLLDFTSEELNESLEGFQGLKFLELKQKDDDAEQELPKLEVIAETNYQSSIQMELAKLQQRNSQFKQENQALTDNLTEQTKQISKLNHEKINLQNQLSQIEANIRELKSQQDKSQSNYKKIEEENLKLENELVDSQQRNFKFEQNNQNLRFNLAVQIKEFAEKEDILQTQIINLQNEKQSLAGNLAEQLKQNKLTKKQVQIQIIQLEQEKVDLQGRLTQTEVEIQELKSHKENLIEQKEQLANRLNQFQDNYEQIEQESNRLQNVVRDLSQVTKLKAKLENEISQLEHKLINEEQIKMQLTQALQIKEDKINELEQRLINLDQERIKKLIDKEKELSEVKGELVNKLSGEDTKEIPKEKEAKQKELDELQQELSRTSASYDANRKKKVLNQVNKFLKAKGGFLTLREEAIKKLQNCLESFINKEGNTIGSTRDLKTSNLADKYTKEFQYILVKYNDGLLELNKNYYSLENIVQENKELEVSLMIENILQLNSFNLDKYKIFKFATNSQEGTRIQLNSNMMAEDINSLRKNLNELKLELEQEKKELRNLAAD
;
A
#
# COMPACT_ATOMS: atom_id res chain seq x y z
N MET A 1 -78.05 60.98 67.51
CA MET A 1 -78.53 61.91 68.56
C MET A 1 -77.89 61.47 69.85
N GLU A 2 -77.19 62.37 70.54
CA GLU A 2 -76.73 62.18 71.91
C GLU A 2 -77.04 63.49 72.67
N PHE A 3 -77.20 63.42 73.99
CA PHE A 3 -77.70 64.52 74.81
C PHE A 3 -76.60 65.51 75.21
N ILE A 4 -76.94 66.80 75.21
CA ILE A 4 -76.33 67.78 76.13
C ILE A 4 -77.44 68.59 76.80
N ASN A 5 -77.51 68.53 78.12
CA ASN A 5 -78.32 69.44 78.94
C ASN A 5 -77.49 70.69 79.26
N ALA A 6 -78.12 71.87 79.28
CA ALA A 6 -77.54 73.10 79.82
C ALA A 6 -78.60 73.88 80.63
N PRO A 7 -78.24 74.54 81.75
CA PRO A 7 -79.22 74.98 82.74
C PRO A 7 -79.74 76.41 82.52
N ILE A 8 -81.03 76.62 82.80
CA ILE A 8 -81.57 77.98 83.02
C ILE A 8 -81.31 78.35 84.48
N LYS A 9 -80.52 79.40 84.69
CA LYS A 9 -80.11 79.90 86.02
C LYS A 9 -81.03 81.05 86.44
N HIS A 10 -81.55 81.00 87.66
CA HIS A 10 -82.32 82.11 88.24
C HIS A 10 -81.50 83.40 88.32
N ASN A 11 -82.16 84.54 88.12
CA ASN A 11 -81.75 85.85 88.64
C ASN A 11 -83.01 86.60 89.08
N ASN A 12 -83.24 86.66 90.40
CA ASN A 12 -84.19 87.61 90.96
C ASN A 12 -83.50 88.96 91.14
N GLN A 13 -84.21 90.05 90.87
CA GLN A 13 -83.93 91.34 91.52
C GLN A 13 -85.11 91.67 92.43
N ILE A 14 -84.78 92.21 93.60
CA ILE A 14 -85.67 92.53 94.73
C ILE A 14 -85.78 94.07 94.82
N VAL A 15 -86.66 94.57 95.70
CA VAL A 15 -87.02 95.99 96.00
C VAL A 15 -88.38 96.33 95.38
N GLU A 16 -89.43 96.68 96.15
CA GLU A 16 -89.54 96.85 97.61
C GLU A 16 -90.92 96.46 98.16
N SER A 17 -91.00 96.23 99.47
CA SER A 17 -92.24 95.92 100.19
C SER A 17 -92.75 97.15 100.94
N HIS A 18 -94.06 97.42 100.88
CA HIS A 18 -94.71 98.43 101.72
C HIS A 18 -95.78 97.81 102.64
N PRO A 19 -96.04 98.43 103.81
CA PRO A 19 -96.47 97.68 104.99
C PRO A 19 -97.97 97.37 105.02
N GLN A 20 -98.25 96.23 105.67
CA GLN A 20 -99.56 95.75 106.06
C GLN A 20 -100.25 96.74 107.03
N VAL A 21 -101.25 97.48 106.55
CA VAL A 21 -102.07 98.36 107.39
C VAL A 21 -103.20 97.57 108.04
N CYS A 22 -103.00 97.18 109.30
CA CYS A 22 -104.06 96.64 110.14
C CYS A 22 -104.93 97.76 110.70
N TYR A 23 -106.25 97.65 110.59
CA TYR A 23 -107.17 98.32 111.51
C TYR A 23 -108.23 97.34 112.01
N THR A 24 -108.20 97.09 113.31
CA THR A 24 -109.10 96.19 114.03
C THR A 24 -109.89 96.96 115.09
N SER A 25 -111.22 96.90 115.01
CA SER A 25 -112.17 97.22 116.07
C SER A 25 -113.47 96.46 115.72
N HIS A 26 -113.83 95.33 116.34
CA HIS A 26 -113.52 94.85 117.69
C HIS A 26 -113.96 95.83 118.79
N LEU A 27 -115.26 95.83 119.05
CA LEU A 27 -115.85 95.57 120.38
C LEU A 27 -117.18 94.85 120.06
N LEU A 28 -117.24 93.51 120.15
CA LEU A 28 -117.47 92.72 121.36
C LEU A 28 -118.92 92.78 121.85
N ASP A 29 -119.70 91.77 121.44
CA ASP A 29 -120.91 91.36 122.15
C ASP A 29 -120.54 90.86 123.55
N PHE A 30 -121.25 91.33 124.57
CA PHE A 30 -121.40 90.64 125.85
C PHE A 30 -122.86 90.73 126.28
N THR A 31 -123.41 89.61 126.72
CA THR A 31 -124.85 89.46 127.01
C THR A 31 -125.16 89.44 128.50
N SER A 32 -126.38 89.86 128.81
CA SER A 32 -127.18 89.57 130.02
C SER A 32 -126.74 90.15 131.38
N GLU A 33 -127.79 90.55 132.12
CA GLU A 33 -127.91 90.58 133.60
C GLU A 33 -127.54 91.86 134.37
N GLU A 34 -126.82 92.84 133.80
CA GLU A 34 -126.52 94.13 134.49
C GLU A 34 -126.90 95.41 133.70
N LEU A 35 -128.19 95.60 133.36
CA LEU A 35 -128.65 96.89 132.77
C LEU A 35 -130.10 97.29 133.12
N ASN A 36 -130.61 96.92 134.30
CA ASN A 36 -132.04 97.07 134.65
C ASN A 36 -132.34 98.10 135.77
N GLU A 37 -131.38 98.99 136.10
CA GLU A 37 -131.48 99.92 137.25
C GLU A 37 -131.19 101.41 136.93
N SER A 38 -131.23 101.85 135.65
CA SER A 38 -130.83 103.24 135.31
C SER A 38 -131.61 103.90 134.17
N LEU A 39 -132.89 103.56 134.01
CA LEU A 39 -133.79 104.20 133.02
C LEU A 39 -135.15 104.64 133.59
N GLU A 40 -135.23 104.87 134.90
CA GLU A 40 -136.29 105.69 135.51
C GLU A 40 -135.83 107.15 135.68
N GLY A 41 -136.64 108.10 135.18
CA GLY A 41 -136.40 109.54 135.30
C GLY A 41 -135.39 110.11 134.27
N PHE A 42 -135.59 111.27 133.66
CA PHE A 42 -136.55 112.34 133.95
C PHE A 42 -137.10 112.98 132.66
N GLN A 43 -138.42 113.21 132.63
CA GLN A 43 -139.04 114.23 131.78
C GLN A 43 -139.18 115.52 132.60
N GLY A 44 -138.86 116.70 132.05
CA GLY A 44 -139.01 117.94 132.80
C GLY A 44 -138.72 119.26 132.07
N LEU A 45 -139.79 119.96 131.71
CA LEU A 45 -139.90 121.44 131.58
C LEU A 45 -139.13 122.12 130.41
N LYS A 46 -139.79 122.77 129.44
CA LYS A 46 -140.59 124.03 129.45
C LYS A 46 -139.72 125.31 129.43
N PHE A 47 -140.07 126.41 128.73
CA PHE A 47 -141.14 126.74 127.76
C PHE A 47 -140.88 128.15 127.18
N LEU A 48 -141.43 128.49 126.00
CA LEU A 48 -141.91 129.83 125.52
C LEU A 48 -142.12 129.72 123.98
N GLU A 49 -143.34 129.61 123.43
CA GLU A 49 -144.37 130.65 123.20
C GLU A 49 -144.02 131.50 121.94
N LEU A 50 -144.69 131.36 120.78
CA LEU A 50 -146.04 131.87 120.40
C LEU A 50 -146.12 133.41 120.57
N LYS A 51 -146.75 134.22 119.69
CA LYS A 51 -147.64 133.96 118.54
C LYS A 51 -147.86 135.25 117.73
N GLN A 52 -147.92 135.21 116.37
CA GLN A 52 -148.99 135.81 115.52
C GLN A 52 -148.61 136.03 114.03
N LYS A 53 -149.53 135.60 113.13
CA LYS A 53 -149.81 136.13 111.76
C LYS A 53 -148.84 135.81 110.61
N ASP A 54 -148.75 134.52 110.31
CA ASP A 54 -149.02 133.83 109.03
C ASP A 54 -148.89 134.48 107.62
N ASP A 55 -148.73 135.80 107.43
CA ASP A 55 -148.94 136.45 106.12
C ASP A 55 -147.69 136.50 105.19
N ASP A 56 -146.48 136.22 105.67
CA ASP A 56 -145.21 136.44 104.93
C ASP A 56 -144.67 135.22 104.13
N ALA A 57 -145.33 134.05 104.18
CA ALA A 57 -144.72 132.78 103.77
C ALA A 57 -144.53 132.56 102.24
N GLU A 58 -145.15 133.38 101.37
CA GLU A 58 -145.25 133.12 99.92
C GLU A 58 -144.10 133.68 99.05
N GLN A 59 -143.10 134.37 99.62
CA GLN A 59 -142.09 135.13 98.85
C GLN A 59 -140.69 134.48 98.70
N GLU A 60 -140.30 133.53 99.56
CA GLU A 60 -138.89 133.06 99.63
C GLU A 60 -138.59 131.76 98.85
N LEU A 61 -139.58 130.86 98.68
CA LEU A 61 -139.39 129.54 98.05
C LEU A 61 -138.66 129.55 96.68
N PRO A 62 -138.99 130.44 95.72
CA PRO A 62 -138.43 130.39 94.37
C PRO A 62 -136.90 130.62 94.27
N LYS A 63 -136.25 131.12 95.32
CA LYS A 63 -134.82 131.47 95.30
C LYS A 63 -133.90 130.28 95.50
N LEU A 64 -134.34 129.25 96.24
CA LEU A 64 -133.52 128.10 96.61
C LEU A 64 -133.44 127.04 95.51
N GLU A 65 -134.52 126.87 94.74
CA GLU A 65 -134.62 125.88 93.66
C GLU A 65 -133.59 126.14 92.54
N VAL A 66 -133.47 127.40 92.12
CA VAL A 66 -132.48 127.85 91.10
C VAL A 66 -131.03 127.57 91.52
N ILE A 67 -130.73 127.64 92.83
CA ILE A 67 -129.38 127.38 93.38
C ILE A 67 -129.09 125.87 93.40
N ALA A 68 -130.12 125.03 93.60
CA ALA A 68 -129.97 123.58 93.53
C ALA A 68 -129.73 123.10 92.09
N GLU A 69 -130.53 123.58 91.12
CA GLU A 69 -130.38 123.20 89.72
C GLU A 69 -129.03 123.66 89.14
N THR A 70 -128.59 124.89 89.42
CA THR A 70 -127.31 125.40 88.91
C THR A 70 -126.10 124.64 89.46
N ASN A 71 -126.13 124.18 90.72
CA ASN A 71 -125.12 123.24 91.25
C ASN A 71 -125.15 121.88 90.53
N TYR A 72 -126.34 121.30 90.33
CA TYR A 72 -126.49 120.00 89.69
C TYR A 72 -126.03 120.01 88.22
N GLN A 73 -126.42 121.03 87.45
CA GLN A 73 -125.97 121.23 86.07
C GLN A 73 -124.45 121.46 85.97
N SER A 74 -123.86 122.21 86.91
CA SER A 74 -122.41 122.41 86.98
C SER A 74 -121.66 121.09 87.23
N SER A 75 -122.20 120.22 88.09
CA SER A 75 -121.66 118.88 88.32
C SER A 75 -121.70 118.02 87.04
N ILE A 76 -122.84 118.01 86.34
CA ILE A 76 -123.00 117.25 85.07
C ILE A 76 -122.03 117.76 84.00
N GLN A 77 -121.86 119.08 83.84
CA GLN A 77 -120.89 119.61 82.86
C GLN A 77 -119.45 119.23 83.22
N MET A 78 -119.10 119.22 84.52
CA MET A 78 -117.77 118.78 84.96
C MET A 78 -117.53 117.29 84.69
N GLU A 79 -118.53 116.42 84.89
CA GLU A 79 -118.41 114.99 84.51
C GLU A 79 -118.32 114.80 82.99
N LEU A 80 -119.15 115.52 82.22
CA LEU A 80 -119.13 115.46 80.76
C LEU A 80 -117.77 115.89 80.20
N ALA A 81 -117.17 116.96 80.75
CA ALA A 81 -115.83 117.41 80.39
C ALA A 81 -114.75 116.36 80.72
N LYS A 82 -114.81 115.72 81.90
CA LYS A 82 -113.90 114.62 82.28
C LYS A 82 -114.03 113.42 81.32
N LEU A 83 -115.26 113.05 80.93
CA LEU A 83 -115.51 111.96 79.98
C LEU A 83 -115.04 112.31 78.56
N GLN A 84 -115.23 113.55 78.10
CA GLN A 84 -114.70 114.04 76.83
C GLN A 84 -113.17 114.04 76.80
N GLN A 85 -112.52 114.53 77.87
CA GLN A 85 -111.07 114.46 78.03
C GLN A 85 -110.58 113.01 77.99
N ARG A 86 -111.22 112.10 78.73
CA ARG A 86 -110.85 110.69 78.80
C ARG A 86 -111.04 109.97 77.45
N ASN A 87 -112.11 110.27 76.72
CA ASN A 87 -112.30 109.75 75.36
C ASN A 87 -111.25 110.30 74.37
N SER A 88 -110.83 111.56 74.53
CA SER A 88 -109.73 112.13 73.74
C SER A 88 -108.39 111.43 74.06
N GLN A 89 -108.12 111.15 75.33
CA GLN A 89 -106.94 110.38 75.76
C GLN A 89 -106.98 108.95 75.22
N PHE A 90 -108.07 108.20 75.39
CA PHE A 90 -108.21 106.85 74.82
C PHE A 90 -108.08 106.85 73.29
N LYS A 91 -108.51 107.91 72.60
CA LYS A 91 -108.31 108.04 71.14
C LYS A 91 -106.83 108.23 70.78
N GLN A 92 -106.07 109.00 71.58
CA GLN A 92 -104.62 109.17 71.41
C GLN A 92 -103.86 107.87 71.74
N GLU A 93 -104.22 107.17 72.82
CA GLU A 93 -103.63 105.89 73.21
C GLU A 93 -103.86 104.81 72.15
N ASN A 94 -105.08 104.70 71.60
CA ASN A 94 -105.40 103.79 70.49
C ASN A 94 -104.67 104.14 69.19
N GLN A 95 -104.47 105.44 68.89
CA GLN A 95 -103.64 105.85 67.75
C GLN A 95 -102.18 105.44 67.96
N ALA A 96 -101.59 105.75 69.13
CA ALA A 96 -100.21 105.38 69.45
C ALA A 96 -99.98 103.86 69.42
N LEU A 97 -100.96 103.07 69.86
CA LEU A 97 -100.93 101.60 69.76
C LEU A 97 -101.01 101.13 68.30
N THR A 98 -101.85 101.77 67.47
CA THR A 98 -101.97 101.49 66.03
C THR A 98 -100.66 101.82 65.29
N ASP A 99 -100.03 102.96 65.61
CA ASP A 99 -98.75 103.36 65.04
C ASP A 99 -97.62 102.40 65.45
N ASN A 100 -97.62 101.95 66.71
CA ASN A 100 -96.67 100.95 67.21
C ASN A 100 -96.84 99.59 66.51
N LEU A 101 -98.07 99.07 66.41
CA LEU A 101 -98.37 97.85 65.65
C LEU A 101 -98.00 97.96 64.16
N THR A 102 -98.17 99.15 63.58
CA THR A 102 -97.79 99.44 62.20
C THR A 102 -96.26 99.40 62.02
N GLU A 103 -95.48 99.93 62.97
CA GLU A 103 -94.01 99.84 62.91
C GLU A 103 -93.49 98.43 63.22
N GLN A 104 -94.08 97.69 64.18
CA GLN A 104 -93.79 96.27 64.38
C GLN A 104 -94.05 95.47 63.10
N THR A 105 -95.14 95.73 62.38
CA THR A 105 -95.45 95.09 61.10
C THR A 105 -94.38 95.39 60.04
N LYS A 106 -93.87 96.63 59.97
CA LYS A 106 -92.72 96.97 59.09
C LYS A 106 -91.44 96.23 59.50
N GLN A 107 -91.16 96.09 60.79
CA GLN A 107 -89.99 95.35 61.29
C GLN A 107 -90.09 93.85 60.96
N ILE A 108 -91.25 93.23 61.19
CA ILE A 108 -91.52 91.83 60.82
C ILE A 108 -91.38 91.64 59.29
N SER A 109 -91.84 92.59 58.49
CA SER A 109 -91.66 92.54 57.02
C SER A 109 -90.18 92.59 56.61
N LYS A 110 -89.37 93.46 57.22
CA LYS A 110 -87.90 93.50 57.00
C LYS A 110 -87.23 92.19 57.40
N LEU A 111 -87.52 91.67 58.59
CA LEU A 111 -86.97 90.40 59.10
C LEU A 111 -87.36 89.20 58.22
N ASN A 112 -88.57 89.19 57.65
CA ASN A 112 -88.98 88.15 56.71
C ASN A 112 -88.20 88.23 55.37
N HIS A 113 -87.92 89.43 54.85
CA HIS A 113 -87.06 89.57 53.66
C HIS A 113 -85.62 89.12 53.94
N GLU A 114 -85.07 89.46 55.11
CA GLU A 114 -83.75 89.02 55.54
C GLU A 114 -83.68 87.50 55.72
N LYS A 115 -84.69 86.89 56.36
CA LYS A 115 -84.84 85.44 56.48
C LYS A 115 -84.86 84.75 55.11
N ILE A 116 -85.62 85.27 54.14
CA ILE A 116 -85.68 84.71 52.77
C ILE A 116 -84.31 84.82 52.09
N ASN A 117 -83.61 85.96 52.23
CA ASN A 117 -82.26 86.14 51.70
C ASN A 117 -81.26 85.12 52.29
N LEU A 118 -81.23 84.96 53.62
CA LEU A 118 -80.39 83.98 54.31
C LEU A 118 -80.74 82.54 53.94
N GLN A 119 -82.02 82.21 53.73
CA GLN A 119 -82.45 80.87 53.33
C GLN A 119 -82.09 80.56 51.86
N ASN A 120 -82.09 81.57 50.98
CA ASN A 120 -81.56 81.43 49.62
C ASN A 120 -80.03 81.23 49.64
N GLN A 121 -79.29 81.99 50.46
CA GLN A 121 -77.85 81.84 50.63
C GLN A 121 -77.48 80.45 51.18
N LEU A 122 -78.19 79.96 52.20
CA LEU A 122 -78.01 78.60 52.72
C LEU A 122 -78.24 77.55 51.63
N SER A 123 -79.29 77.70 50.83
CA SER A 123 -79.60 76.79 49.71
C SER A 123 -78.49 76.76 48.65
N GLN A 124 -77.88 77.92 48.36
CA GLN A 124 -76.73 78.00 47.46
C GLN A 124 -75.46 77.38 48.07
N ILE A 125 -75.21 77.59 49.37
CA ILE A 125 -74.09 76.98 50.08
C ILE A 125 -74.23 75.44 50.10
N GLU A 126 -75.43 74.91 50.34
CA GLU A 126 -75.70 73.48 50.24
C GLU A 126 -75.45 72.93 48.83
N ALA A 127 -75.86 73.65 47.77
CA ALA A 127 -75.59 73.25 46.39
C ALA A 127 -74.07 73.20 46.11
N ASN A 128 -73.34 74.24 46.51
CA ASN A 128 -71.88 74.32 46.36
C ASN A 128 -71.16 73.19 47.12
N ILE A 129 -71.61 72.85 48.33
CA ILE A 129 -71.06 71.73 49.13
C ILE A 129 -71.29 70.38 48.44
N ARG A 130 -72.48 70.16 47.87
CA ARG A 130 -72.78 68.93 47.10
C ARG A 130 -71.91 68.82 45.85
N GLU A 131 -71.67 69.93 45.15
CA GLU A 131 -70.78 69.93 43.98
C GLU A 131 -69.32 69.66 44.36
N LEU A 132 -68.78 70.39 45.33
CA LEU A 132 -67.41 70.20 45.82
C LEU A 132 -67.17 68.76 46.30
N LYS A 133 -68.15 68.14 46.95
CA LYS A 133 -68.08 66.72 47.32
C LYS A 133 -68.03 65.80 46.08
N SER A 134 -68.86 66.05 45.07
CA SER A 134 -68.78 65.29 43.80
C SER A 134 -67.44 65.47 43.08
N GLN A 135 -66.84 66.66 43.14
CA GLN A 135 -65.50 66.92 42.61
C GLN A 135 -64.41 66.19 43.42
N GLN A 136 -64.54 66.14 44.75
CA GLN A 136 -63.66 65.37 45.65
C GLN A 136 -63.74 63.86 45.36
N ASP A 137 -64.93 63.29 45.27
CA ASP A 137 -65.15 61.86 45.01
C ASP A 137 -64.55 61.44 43.65
N LYS A 138 -64.72 62.27 42.61
CA LYS A 138 -64.07 62.10 41.30
C LYS A 138 -62.54 62.13 41.39
N SER A 139 -62.00 63.09 42.13
CA SER A 139 -60.55 63.25 42.32
C SER A 139 -59.93 62.05 43.06
N GLN A 140 -60.61 61.52 44.08
CA GLN A 140 -60.20 60.30 44.77
C GLN A 140 -60.27 59.06 43.87
N SER A 141 -61.29 58.94 43.02
CA SER A 141 -61.38 57.84 42.04
C SER A 141 -60.26 57.91 41.00
N ASN A 142 -59.89 59.11 40.54
CA ASN A 142 -58.78 59.28 39.60
C ASN A 142 -57.42 59.00 40.25
N TYR A 143 -57.19 59.43 41.50
CA TYR A 143 -55.96 59.11 42.23
C TYR A 143 -55.73 57.60 42.32
N LYS A 144 -56.76 56.82 42.72
CA LYS A 144 -56.65 55.35 42.82
C LYS A 144 -56.30 54.68 41.50
N LYS A 145 -56.87 55.14 40.38
CA LYS A 145 -56.52 54.60 39.04
C LYS A 145 -55.06 54.87 38.68
N ILE A 146 -54.55 56.06 39.00
CA ILE A 146 -53.14 56.43 38.79
C ILE A 146 -52.23 55.59 39.69
N GLU A 147 -52.63 55.31 40.93
CA GLU A 147 -51.91 54.43 41.86
C GLU A 147 -51.87 52.97 41.37
N GLU A 148 -53.01 52.43 40.90
CA GLU A 148 -53.12 51.12 40.26
C GLU A 148 -52.28 51.01 38.97
N GLU A 149 -52.27 52.04 38.13
CA GLU A 149 -51.49 52.10 36.88
C GLU A 149 -49.99 52.23 37.14
N ASN A 150 -49.57 53.04 38.12
CA ASN A 150 -48.17 53.16 38.56
C ASN A 150 -47.65 51.82 39.09
N LEU A 151 -48.41 51.12 39.94
CA LEU A 151 -48.05 49.79 40.45
C LEU A 151 -47.90 48.78 39.30
N LYS A 152 -48.77 48.84 38.28
CA LYS A 152 -48.64 47.99 37.09
C LYS A 152 -47.36 48.30 36.29
N LEU A 153 -47.05 49.58 36.08
CA LEU A 153 -45.82 50.01 35.39
C LEU A 153 -44.55 49.64 36.15
N GLU A 154 -44.56 49.69 37.49
CA GLU A 154 -43.44 49.27 38.33
C GLU A 154 -43.15 47.76 38.21
N ASN A 155 -44.19 46.93 38.19
CA ASN A 155 -44.05 45.50 37.93
C ASN A 155 -43.52 45.21 36.51
N GLU A 156 -44.06 45.88 35.48
CA GLU A 156 -43.58 45.74 34.09
C GLU A 156 -42.12 46.22 33.92
N LEU A 157 -41.69 47.20 34.71
CA LEU A 157 -40.30 47.65 34.77
C LEU A 157 -39.38 46.59 35.40
N VAL A 158 -39.78 45.99 36.53
CA VAL A 158 -39.02 44.90 37.19
C VAL A 158 -38.87 43.68 36.29
N ASP A 159 -39.95 43.23 35.65
CA ASP A 159 -39.92 42.14 34.65
C ASP A 159 -38.96 42.45 33.48
N SER A 160 -38.92 43.71 33.05
CA SER A 160 -38.07 44.16 31.96
C SER A 160 -36.60 44.25 32.38
N GLN A 161 -36.31 44.71 33.59
CA GLN A 161 -34.97 44.69 34.17
C GLN A 161 -34.45 43.25 34.35
N GLN A 162 -35.26 42.33 34.86
CA GLN A 162 -34.88 40.92 35.04
C GLN A 162 -34.61 40.24 33.69
N ARG A 163 -35.45 40.49 32.67
CA ARG A 163 -35.22 40.02 31.29
C ARG A 163 -33.93 40.58 30.71
N ASN A 164 -33.63 41.86 30.92
CA ASN A 164 -32.41 42.50 30.42
C ASN A 164 -31.14 41.93 31.10
N PHE A 165 -31.19 41.71 32.43
CA PHE A 165 -30.09 41.06 33.17
C PHE A 165 -29.80 39.64 32.65
N LYS A 166 -30.86 38.85 32.39
CA LYS A 166 -30.72 37.51 31.80
C LYS A 166 -30.19 37.54 30.36
N PHE A 167 -30.58 38.55 29.57
CA PHE A 167 -30.04 38.76 28.22
C PHE A 167 -28.55 39.09 28.26
N GLU A 168 -28.11 39.95 29.18
CA GLU A 168 -26.69 40.29 29.35
C GLU A 168 -25.86 39.08 29.80
N GLN A 169 -26.35 38.27 30.74
CA GLN A 169 -25.70 37.00 31.10
C GLN A 169 -25.54 36.07 29.89
N ASN A 170 -26.56 35.94 29.04
CA ASN A 170 -26.49 35.15 27.82
C ASN A 170 -25.44 35.72 26.83
N ASN A 171 -25.38 37.04 26.67
CA ASN A 171 -24.39 37.70 25.81
C ASN A 171 -22.95 37.47 26.29
N GLN A 172 -22.70 37.55 27.60
CA GLN A 172 -21.38 37.28 28.17
C GLN A 172 -20.97 35.81 27.98
N ASN A 173 -21.90 34.86 28.20
CA ASN A 173 -21.66 33.44 27.92
C ASN A 173 -21.36 33.17 26.43
N LEU A 174 -22.08 33.81 25.52
CA LEU A 174 -21.82 33.72 24.07
C LEU A 174 -20.45 34.29 23.70
N ARG A 175 -20.07 35.46 24.24
CA ARG A 175 -18.74 36.07 24.04
C ARG A 175 -17.62 35.15 24.54
N PHE A 176 -17.78 34.55 25.73
CA PHE A 176 -16.81 33.61 26.28
C PHE A 176 -16.64 32.38 25.38
N ASN A 177 -17.75 31.74 24.98
CA ASN A 177 -17.72 30.56 24.10
C ASN A 177 -17.08 30.86 22.74
N LEU A 178 -17.35 32.03 22.15
CA LEU A 178 -16.71 32.48 20.91
C LEU A 178 -15.21 32.73 21.10
N ALA A 179 -14.78 33.32 22.22
CA ALA A 179 -13.36 33.52 22.51
C ALA A 179 -12.60 32.19 22.69
N VAL A 180 -13.22 31.19 23.32
CA VAL A 180 -12.66 29.83 23.41
C VAL A 180 -12.52 29.20 22.03
N GLN A 181 -13.56 29.27 21.18
CA GLN A 181 -13.51 28.74 19.82
C GLN A 181 -12.44 29.44 18.96
N ILE A 182 -12.31 30.76 19.05
CA ILE A 182 -11.26 31.52 18.34
C ILE A 182 -9.86 31.04 18.75
N LYS A 183 -9.63 30.81 20.06
CA LYS A 183 -8.36 30.27 20.57
C LYS A 183 -8.09 28.84 20.07
N GLU A 184 -9.10 27.98 20.10
CA GLU A 184 -9.01 26.62 19.53
C GLU A 184 -8.70 26.63 18.02
N PHE A 185 -9.27 27.56 17.25
CA PHE A 185 -8.99 27.67 15.82
C PHE A 185 -7.57 28.19 15.56
N ALA A 186 -7.09 29.18 16.32
CA ALA A 186 -5.71 29.67 16.23
C ALA A 186 -4.69 28.55 16.56
N GLU A 187 -4.90 27.78 17.62
CA GLU A 187 -4.03 26.64 17.97
C GLU A 187 -4.00 25.57 16.88
N LYS A 188 -5.14 25.30 16.23
CA LYS A 188 -5.21 24.38 15.07
C LYS A 188 -4.53 24.97 13.84
N GLU A 189 -4.61 26.28 13.64
CA GLU A 189 -3.94 26.98 12.54
C GLU A 189 -2.41 26.95 12.70
N ASP A 190 -1.87 27.28 13.87
CA ASP A 190 -0.42 27.22 14.16
C ASP A 190 0.17 25.81 13.90
N ILE A 191 -0.57 24.76 14.30
CA ILE A 191 -0.19 23.37 14.03
C ILE A 191 -0.16 23.08 12.52
N LEU A 192 -1.17 23.52 11.77
CA LEU A 192 -1.23 23.33 10.32
C LEU A 192 -0.18 24.14 9.58
N GLN A 193 0.08 25.39 9.97
CA GLN A 193 1.17 26.21 9.42
C GLN A 193 2.53 25.54 9.67
N THR A 194 2.76 25.00 10.86
CA THR A 194 3.99 24.24 11.19
C THR A 194 4.14 22.99 10.32
N GLN A 195 3.06 22.23 10.09
CA GLN A 195 3.09 21.07 9.19
C GLN A 195 3.37 21.47 7.74
N ILE A 196 2.81 22.58 7.25
CA ILE A 196 3.06 23.12 5.91
C ILE A 196 4.55 23.48 5.74
N ILE A 197 5.15 24.15 6.73
CA ILE A 197 6.59 24.50 6.71
C ILE A 197 7.47 23.24 6.66
N ASN A 198 7.17 22.22 7.47
CA ASN A 198 7.91 20.96 7.46
C ASN A 198 7.84 20.26 6.09
N LEU A 199 6.64 20.14 5.49
CA LEU A 199 6.45 19.56 4.16
C LEU A 199 7.13 20.37 3.05
N GLN A 200 7.23 21.69 3.18
CA GLN A 200 7.99 22.54 2.25
C GLN A 200 9.50 22.26 2.35
N ASN A 201 10.04 22.13 3.57
CA ASN A 201 11.44 21.79 3.82
C ASN A 201 11.80 20.39 3.28
N GLU A 202 10.97 19.38 3.54
CA GLU A 202 11.12 18.03 2.99
C GLU A 202 11.12 18.03 1.46
N LYS A 203 10.17 18.74 0.83
CA LYS A 203 10.09 18.90 -0.62
C LYS A 203 11.36 19.56 -1.20
N GLN A 204 11.91 20.57 -0.53
CA GLN A 204 13.13 21.24 -0.97
C GLN A 204 14.37 20.34 -0.83
N SER A 205 14.48 19.58 0.26
CA SER A 205 15.52 18.57 0.46
C SER A 205 15.48 17.47 -0.62
N LEU A 206 14.30 16.91 -0.88
CA LEU A 206 14.09 15.88 -1.90
C LEU A 206 14.42 16.42 -3.32
N ALA A 207 14.06 17.66 -3.63
CA ALA A 207 14.41 18.30 -4.90
C ALA A 207 15.93 18.49 -5.06
N GLY A 208 16.65 18.84 -3.99
CA GLY A 208 18.11 18.91 -3.97
C GLY A 208 18.77 17.55 -4.25
N ASN A 209 18.35 16.52 -3.51
CA ASN A 209 18.85 15.15 -3.67
C ASN A 209 18.61 14.62 -5.10
N LEU A 210 17.44 14.88 -5.68
CA LEU A 210 17.12 14.49 -7.05
C LEU A 210 17.96 15.26 -8.09
N ALA A 211 18.20 16.56 -7.88
CA ALA A 211 19.08 17.35 -8.75
C ALA A 211 20.53 16.84 -8.73
N GLU A 212 21.03 16.43 -7.56
CA GLU A 212 22.36 15.84 -7.42
C GLU A 212 22.45 14.43 -8.07
N GLN A 213 21.45 13.56 -7.87
CA GLN A 213 21.38 12.30 -8.61
C GLN A 213 21.35 12.51 -10.13
N LEU A 214 20.59 13.49 -10.63
CA LEU A 214 20.55 13.83 -12.06
C LEU A 214 21.90 14.36 -12.58
N LYS A 215 22.65 15.08 -11.76
CA LYS A 215 24.02 15.53 -12.06
C LYS A 215 24.99 14.34 -12.11
N GLN A 216 24.91 13.43 -11.13
CA GLN A 216 25.76 12.23 -11.07
C GLN A 216 25.46 11.27 -12.22
N ASN A 217 24.19 10.99 -12.52
CA ASN A 217 23.81 10.13 -13.65
C ASN A 217 24.27 10.69 -15.01
N LYS A 218 24.31 12.01 -15.18
CA LYS A 218 24.91 12.66 -16.37
C LYS A 218 26.43 12.47 -16.44
N LEU A 219 27.13 12.43 -15.30
CA LEU A 219 28.57 12.14 -15.23
C LEU A 219 28.85 10.66 -15.53
N THR A 220 28.15 9.74 -14.86
CA THR A 220 28.26 8.30 -15.10
C THR A 220 28.00 7.94 -16.55
N LYS A 221 26.97 8.53 -17.19
CA LYS A 221 26.69 8.33 -18.62
C LYS A 221 27.88 8.75 -19.51
N LYS A 222 28.55 9.87 -19.20
CA LYS A 222 29.75 10.29 -19.94
C LYS A 222 30.91 9.32 -19.73
N GLN A 223 31.13 8.83 -18.52
CA GLN A 223 32.19 7.86 -18.22
C GLN A 223 31.98 6.53 -18.95
N VAL A 224 30.76 5.97 -18.91
CA VAL A 224 30.40 4.75 -19.67
C VAL A 224 30.59 4.97 -21.16
N GLN A 225 30.23 6.14 -21.70
CA GLN A 225 30.40 6.42 -23.12
C GLN A 225 31.88 6.57 -23.54
N ILE A 226 32.76 7.04 -22.64
CA ILE A 226 34.22 7.01 -22.86
C ILE A 226 34.75 5.56 -22.85
N GLN A 227 34.29 4.72 -21.92
CA GLN A 227 34.67 3.31 -21.86
C GLN A 227 34.24 2.52 -23.11
N ILE A 228 33.05 2.80 -23.65
CA ILE A 228 32.59 2.21 -24.92
C ILE A 228 33.56 2.56 -26.05
N ILE A 229 33.93 3.85 -26.22
CA ILE A 229 34.87 4.30 -27.26
C ILE A 229 36.24 3.63 -27.09
N GLN A 230 36.71 3.43 -25.85
CA GLN A 230 37.98 2.73 -25.57
C GLN A 230 37.91 1.26 -25.99
N LEU A 231 36.82 0.55 -25.66
CA LEU A 231 36.62 -0.86 -26.04
C LEU A 231 36.40 -1.04 -27.54
N GLU A 232 35.76 -0.07 -28.22
CA GLU A 232 35.62 -0.05 -29.67
C GLU A 232 36.97 0.13 -30.37
N GLN A 233 37.87 0.98 -29.84
CA GLN A 233 39.24 1.09 -30.34
C GLN A 233 40.07 -0.18 -30.07
N GLU A 234 40.02 -0.73 -28.86
CA GLU A 234 40.73 -1.97 -28.50
C GLU A 234 40.29 -3.14 -29.38
N LYS A 235 38.98 -3.24 -29.69
CA LYS A 235 38.45 -4.21 -30.65
C LYS A 235 39.07 -4.03 -32.05
N VAL A 236 39.20 -2.79 -32.54
CA VAL A 236 39.80 -2.51 -33.87
C VAL A 236 41.29 -2.91 -33.88
N ASP A 237 42.05 -2.57 -32.84
CA ASP A 237 43.45 -2.97 -32.68
C ASP A 237 43.62 -4.50 -32.64
N LEU A 238 42.81 -5.20 -31.85
CA LEU A 238 42.81 -6.66 -31.77
C LEU A 238 42.41 -7.31 -33.10
N GLN A 239 41.45 -6.74 -33.83
CA GLN A 239 41.03 -7.23 -35.13
C GLN A 239 42.11 -7.01 -36.20
N GLY A 240 42.84 -5.89 -36.17
CA GLY A 240 44.02 -5.67 -37.01
C GLY A 240 45.14 -6.68 -36.73
N ARG A 241 45.42 -6.96 -35.44
CA ARG A 241 46.38 -7.99 -35.03
C ARG A 241 45.96 -9.40 -35.45
N LEU A 242 44.66 -9.71 -35.44
CA LEU A 242 44.13 -10.98 -35.94
C LEU A 242 44.44 -11.14 -37.43
N THR A 243 44.11 -10.15 -38.27
CA THR A 243 44.37 -10.18 -39.71
C THR A 243 45.87 -10.26 -40.03
N GLN A 244 46.73 -9.57 -39.28
CA GLN A 244 48.19 -9.72 -39.39
C GLN A 244 48.62 -11.18 -39.11
N THR A 245 48.07 -11.80 -38.07
CA THR A 245 48.36 -13.21 -37.73
C THR A 245 47.83 -14.19 -38.79
N GLU A 246 46.68 -13.90 -39.42
CA GLU A 246 46.15 -14.71 -40.52
C GLU A 246 47.04 -14.67 -41.78
N VAL A 247 47.66 -13.52 -42.07
CA VAL A 247 48.66 -13.38 -43.15
C VAL A 247 49.90 -14.20 -42.83
N GLU A 248 50.48 -14.06 -41.63
CA GLU A 248 51.64 -14.84 -41.18
C GLU A 248 51.38 -16.36 -41.23
N ILE A 249 50.17 -16.80 -40.87
CA ILE A 249 49.75 -18.21 -41.00
C ILE A 249 49.65 -18.66 -42.46
N GLN A 250 49.25 -17.80 -43.39
CA GLN A 250 49.25 -18.13 -44.83
C GLN A 250 50.66 -18.19 -45.42
N GLU A 251 51.55 -17.27 -45.03
CA GLU A 251 52.97 -17.33 -45.43
C GLU A 251 53.63 -18.61 -44.93
N LEU A 252 53.41 -18.99 -43.65
CA LEU A 252 53.89 -20.25 -43.08
C LEU A 252 53.29 -21.49 -43.76
N LYS A 253 52.03 -21.45 -44.21
CA LYS A 253 51.43 -22.53 -45.02
C LYS A 253 52.13 -22.65 -46.38
N SER A 254 52.34 -21.56 -47.10
CA SER A 254 53.07 -21.58 -48.37
C SER A 254 54.51 -22.09 -48.19
N HIS A 255 55.19 -21.67 -47.12
CA HIS A 255 56.54 -22.13 -46.81
C HIS A 255 56.59 -23.64 -46.48
N LYS A 256 55.58 -24.15 -45.77
CA LYS A 256 55.40 -25.59 -45.51
C LYS A 256 55.15 -26.37 -46.81
N GLU A 257 54.33 -25.86 -47.73
CA GLU A 257 54.02 -26.51 -49.00
C GLU A 257 55.29 -26.64 -49.86
N ASN A 258 56.08 -25.57 -49.97
CA ASN A 258 57.39 -25.58 -50.64
C ASN A 258 58.36 -26.61 -50.01
N LEU A 259 58.34 -26.77 -48.69
CA LEU A 259 59.14 -27.78 -47.99
C LEU A 259 58.66 -29.23 -48.24
N ILE A 260 57.35 -29.43 -48.45
CA ILE A 260 56.81 -30.73 -48.87
C ILE A 260 57.27 -31.06 -50.29
N GLU A 261 57.17 -30.11 -51.22
CA GLU A 261 57.62 -30.28 -52.61
C GLU A 261 59.13 -30.59 -52.67
N GLN A 262 59.97 -29.85 -51.93
CA GLN A 262 61.40 -30.13 -51.82
C GLN A 262 61.70 -31.51 -51.25
N LYS A 263 60.95 -31.95 -50.22
CA LYS A 263 61.08 -33.30 -49.66
C LYS A 263 60.74 -34.37 -50.70
N GLU A 264 59.69 -34.17 -51.49
CA GLU A 264 59.25 -35.12 -52.51
C GLU A 264 60.21 -35.18 -53.71
N GLN A 265 60.74 -34.04 -54.16
CA GLN A 265 61.85 -33.98 -55.12
C GLN A 265 63.10 -34.73 -54.60
N LEU A 266 63.42 -34.61 -53.30
CA LEU A 266 64.54 -35.32 -52.68
C LEU A 266 64.30 -36.83 -52.56
N ALA A 267 63.07 -37.25 -52.25
CA ALA A 267 62.68 -38.66 -52.22
C ALA A 267 62.75 -39.29 -53.61
N ASN A 268 62.28 -38.59 -54.66
CA ASN A 268 62.39 -39.05 -56.04
C ASN A 268 63.85 -39.19 -56.49
N ARG A 269 64.75 -38.29 -56.07
CA ARG A 269 66.20 -38.46 -56.26
C ARG A 269 66.78 -39.65 -55.48
N LEU A 270 66.33 -39.90 -54.26
CA LEU A 270 66.78 -41.04 -53.46
C LEU A 270 66.39 -42.36 -54.11
N ASN A 271 65.15 -42.48 -54.59
CA ASN A 271 64.70 -43.63 -55.38
C ASN A 271 65.58 -43.84 -56.61
N GLN A 272 65.85 -42.79 -57.40
CA GLN A 272 66.78 -42.88 -58.53
C GLN A 272 68.20 -43.32 -58.13
N PHE A 273 68.71 -42.91 -56.96
CA PHE A 273 70.00 -43.41 -56.46
C PHE A 273 69.94 -44.88 -56.06
N GLN A 274 68.81 -45.38 -55.54
CA GLN A 274 68.61 -46.80 -55.25
C GLN A 274 68.49 -47.63 -56.54
N ASP A 275 67.69 -47.17 -57.52
CA ASP A 275 67.57 -47.80 -58.84
C ASP A 275 68.95 -47.91 -59.53
N ASN A 276 69.73 -46.82 -59.52
CA ASN A 276 71.09 -46.81 -60.05
C ASN A 276 72.04 -47.73 -59.28
N TYR A 277 71.92 -47.81 -57.95
CA TYR A 277 72.74 -48.70 -57.13
C TYR A 277 72.41 -50.17 -57.43
N GLU A 278 71.12 -50.54 -57.50
CA GLU A 278 70.70 -51.90 -57.84
C GLU A 278 71.12 -52.26 -59.27
N GLN A 279 71.05 -51.32 -60.22
CA GLN A 279 71.56 -51.53 -61.57
C GLN A 279 73.09 -51.76 -61.60
N ILE A 280 73.87 -51.02 -60.79
CA ILE A 280 75.31 -51.24 -60.62
C ILE A 280 75.59 -52.59 -59.95
N GLU A 281 74.77 -53.02 -58.98
CA GLU A 281 74.88 -54.33 -58.34
C GLU A 281 74.54 -55.47 -59.31
N GLN A 282 73.52 -55.32 -60.14
CA GLN A 282 73.20 -56.27 -61.22
C GLN A 282 74.33 -56.35 -62.26
N GLU A 283 74.94 -55.22 -62.64
CA GLU A 283 76.06 -55.18 -63.59
C GLU A 283 77.36 -55.73 -62.97
N SER A 284 77.59 -55.51 -61.66
CA SER A 284 78.66 -56.15 -60.89
C SER A 284 78.48 -57.67 -60.83
N ASN A 285 77.25 -58.15 -60.59
CA ASN A 285 76.92 -59.57 -60.63
C ASN A 285 77.08 -60.16 -62.06
N ARG A 286 76.79 -59.40 -63.12
CA ARG A 286 77.12 -59.80 -64.50
C ARG A 286 78.62 -59.89 -64.73
N LEU A 287 79.40 -58.91 -64.26
CA LEU A 287 80.86 -58.94 -64.35
C LEU A 287 81.46 -60.10 -63.55
N GLN A 288 80.94 -60.43 -62.37
CA GLN A 288 81.32 -61.64 -61.64
C GLN A 288 81.00 -62.92 -62.43
N ASN A 289 79.88 -62.98 -63.15
CA ASN A 289 79.58 -64.11 -64.02
C ASN A 289 80.53 -64.18 -65.24
N VAL A 290 80.90 -63.05 -65.86
CA VAL A 290 81.93 -63.02 -66.91
C VAL A 290 83.30 -63.45 -66.37
N VAL A 291 83.67 -63.06 -65.15
CA VAL A 291 84.89 -63.53 -64.46
C VAL A 291 84.80 -65.03 -64.14
N ARG A 292 83.61 -65.54 -63.78
CA ARG A 292 83.34 -66.96 -63.54
C ARG A 292 83.43 -67.78 -64.84
N ASP A 293 83.03 -67.23 -65.98
CA ASP A 293 83.15 -67.88 -67.28
C ASP A 293 84.57 -67.76 -67.88
N LEU A 294 85.32 -66.70 -67.54
CA LEU A 294 86.78 -66.61 -67.70
C LEU A 294 87.56 -67.64 -66.87
N SER A 295 86.92 -68.32 -65.90
CA SER A 295 87.53 -69.42 -65.13
C SER A 295 87.86 -70.68 -65.97
N GLN A 296 87.72 -70.65 -67.30
CA GLN A 296 88.32 -71.68 -68.16
C GLN A 296 89.86 -71.69 -68.11
N VAL A 297 90.50 -70.61 -67.64
CA VAL A 297 91.97 -70.53 -67.44
C VAL A 297 92.50 -71.63 -66.51
N THR A 298 91.76 -72.06 -65.50
CA THR A 298 92.20 -73.16 -64.61
C THR A 298 92.22 -74.52 -65.31
N LYS A 299 91.40 -74.71 -66.35
CA LYS A 299 91.39 -75.92 -67.20
C LYS A 299 92.55 -75.97 -68.20
N LEU A 300 93.16 -74.82 -68.53
CA LEU A 300 94.41 -74.76 -69.29
C LEU A 300 95.62 -74.97 -68.38
N LYS A 301 95.62 -74.40 -67.15
CA LYS A 301 96.73 -74.57 -66.20
C LYS A 301 97.01 -76.05 -65.90
N ALA A 302 95.98 -76.83 -65.56
CA ALA A 302 96.10 -78.26 -65.27
C ALA A 302 96.48 -79.13 -66.48
N LYS A 303 96.37 -78.61 -67.71
CA LYS A 303 96.96 -79.25 -68.91
C LYS A 303 98.45 -78.92 -69.02
N LEU A 304 98.82 -77.67 -68.83
CA LEU A 304 100.20 -77.22 -68.93
C LEU A 304 101.11 -77.87 -67.88
N GLU A 305 100.64 -78.03 -66.64
CA GLU A 305 101.37 -78.75 -65.58
C GLU A 305 101.59 -80.24 -65.92
N ASN A 306 100.67 -80.88 -66.67
CA ASN A 306 100.88 -82.24 -67.20
C ASN A 306 101.88 -82.28 -68.39
N GLU A 307 101.84 -81.31 -69.30
CA GLU A 307 102.81 -81.22 -70.41
C GLU A 307 104.23 -80.91 -69.90
N ILE A 308 104.36 -80.06 -68.88
CA ILE A 308 105.65 -79.76 -68.23
C ILE A 308 106.26 -81.04 -67.61
N SER A 309 105.51 -81.80 -66.81
CA SER A 309 106.04 -83.06 -66.26
C SER A 309 106.36 -84.10 -67.34
N GLN A 310 105.66 -84.11 -68.48
CA GLN A 310 106.03 -84.95 -69.63
C GLN A 310 107.28 -84.46 -70.39
N LEU A 311 107.62 -83.17 -70.31
CA LEU A 311 108.84 -82.59 -70.91
C LEU A 311 110.04 -82.74 -69.98
N GLU A 312 109.88 -82.57 -68.66
CA GLU A 312 110.91 -82.85 -67.66
C GLU A 312 111.34 -84.33 -67.73
N HIS A 313 110.38 -85.25 -67.83
CA HIS A 313 110.68 -86.68 -67.96
C HIS A 313 111.30 -87.08 -69.31
N LYS A 314 111.24 -86.21 -70.33
CA LYS A 314 111.98 -86.34 -71.60
C LYS A 314 113.38 -85.73 -71.50
N LEU A 315 113.52 -84.57 -70.87
CA LEU A 315 114.80 -83.88 -70.67
C LEU A 315 115.78 -84.76 -69.87
N ILE A 316 115.31 -85.40 -68.80
CA ILE A 316 116.09 -86.39 -68.02
C ILE A 316 116.58 -87.54 -68.92
N ASN A 317 115.75 -88.01 -69.86
CA ASN A 317 116.10 -89.05 -70.84
C ASN A 317 117.14 -88.53 -71.85
N GLU A 318 117.01 -87.30 -72.35
CA GLU A 318 117.98 -86.71 -73.28
C GLU A 318 119.35 -86.45 -72.64
N GLU A 319 119.40 -86.01 -71.37
CA GLU A 319 120.66 -85.89 -70.64
C GLU A 319 121.32 -87.25 -70.37
N GLN A 320 120.53 -88.29 -70.08
CA GLN A 320 121.02 -89.66 -69.91
C GLN A 320 121.57 -90.24 -71.23
N ILE A 321 120.92 -89.97 -72.36
CA ILE A 321 121.39 -90.33 -73.71
C ILE A 321 122.68 -89.55 -74.09
N LYS A 322 122.74 -88.25 -73.78
CA LYS A 322 123.91 -87.39 -74.03
C LYS A 322 125.15 -87.87 -73.25
N MET A 323 124.96 -88.31 -72.00
CA MET A 323 126.03 -88.89 -71.17
C MET A 323 126.53 -90.23 -71.71
N GLN A 324 125.65 -91.09 -72.22
CA GLN A 324 126.04 -92.36 -72.86
C GLN A 324 126.74 -92.16 -74.21
N LEU A 325 126.28 -91.24 -75.07
CA LEU A 325 126.92 -90.92 -76.35
C LEU A 325 128.36 -90.41 -76.18
N THR A 326 128.60 -89.60 -75.14
CA THR A 326 129.94 -89.06 -74.84
C THR A 326 130.94 -90.17 -74.44
N GLN A 327 130.48 -91.22 -73.75
CA GLN A 327 131.31 -92.39 -73.43
C GLN A 327 131.45 -93.37 -74.61
N ALA A 328 130.44 -93.46 -75.49
CA ALA A 328 130.44 -94.36 -76.64
C ALA A 328 131.36 -93.92 -77.79
N LEU A 329 131.66 -92.62 -77.91
CA LEU A 329 132.61 -92.10 -78.90
C LEU A 329 134.06 -92.38 -78.49
N GLN A 330 134.44 -92.05 -77.25
CA GLN A 330 135.81 -92.20 -76.75
C GLN A 330 136.31 -93.67 -76.79
N ILE A 331 135.41 -94.65 -76.68
CA ILE A 331 135.76 -96.09 -76.71
C ILE A 331 135.87 -96.64 -78.14
N LYS A 332 135.31 -95.97 -79.16
CA LYS A 332 135.35 -96.44 -80.55
C LYS A 332 136.61 -95.99 -81.31
N GLU A 333 137.11 -94.79 -81.01
CA GLU A 333 138.37 -94.26 -81.58
C GLU A 333 139.54 -95.24 -81.34
N ASP A 334 139.73 -95.68 -80.09
CA ASP A 334 140.84 -96.55 -79.69
C ASP A 334 140.71 -98.01 -80.17
N LYS A 335 139.48 -98.47 -80.49
CA LYS A 335 139.24 -99.87 -80.86
C LYS A 335 139.36 -100.14 -82.36
N ILE A 336 139.19 -99.13 -83.20
CA ILE A 336 139.40 -99.22 -84.65
C ILE A 336 140.87 -99.60 -84.94
N ASN A 337 141.82 -99.01 -84.21
CA ASN A 337 143.26 -99.33 -84.30
C ASN A 337 143.63 -100.76 -83.86
N GLU A 338 142.78 -101.48 -83.11
CA GLU A 338 143.03 -102.89 -82.73
C GLU A 338 142.43 -103.89 -83.74
N LEU A 339 141.36 -103.51 -84.44
CA LEU A 339 140.67 -104.37 -85.41
C LEU A 339 141.50 -104.66 -86.66
N GLU A 340 142.33 -103.72 -87.10
CA GLU A 340 143.22 -103.88 -88.27
C GLU A 340 144.32 -104.96 -88.07
N GLN A 341 144.58 -105.41 -86.84
CA GLN A 341 145.59 -106.45 -86.54
C GLN A 341 145.00 -107.81 -86.15
N ARG A 342 143.71 -107.90 -85.77
CA ARG A 342 143.06 -109.19 -85.44
C ARG A 342 142.27 -109.80 -86.59
N LEU A 343 141.87 -109.01 -87.58
CA LEU A 343 141.23 -109.49 -88.82
C LEU A 343 142.16 -110.42 -89.64
N ILE A 344 143.45 -110.45 -89.33
CA ILE A 344 144.48 -111.29 -89.98
C ILE A 344 144.52 -112.73 -89.42
N ASN A 345 143.95 -113.02 -88.24
CA ASN A 345 144.31 -114.24 -87.48
C ASN A 345 143.18 -115.19 -87.02
N LEU A 346 141.88 -114.84 -87.11
CA LEU A 346 140.81 -115.69 -86.53
C LEU A 346 139.62 -116.04 -87.41
N ASP A 347 139.71 -115.82 -88.73
CA ASP A 347 138.78 -116.36 -89.74
C ASP A 347 138.85 -117.90 -89.91
N GLN A 348 139.43 -118.62 -88.94
CA GLN A 348 139.71 -120.05 -88.98
C GLN A 348 138.98 -120.88 -87.90
N GLU A 349 138.39 -120.28 -86.85
CA GLU A 349 137.93 -121.03 -85.66
C GLU A 349 136.40 -121.16 -85.42
N ARG A 350 135.63 -121.20 -86.52
CA ARG A 350 134.36 -121.96 -86.66
C ARG A 350 133.13 -121.54 -85.82
N ILE A 351 131.94 -121.43 -86.41
CA ILE A 351 131.12 -122.52 -86.99
C ILE A 351 130.74 -123.65 -85.97
N LYS A 352 131.17 -123.61 -84.70
CA LYS A 352 131.04 -124.76 -83.78
C LYS A 352 129.86 -124.74 -82.77
N LYS A 353 129.19 -123.61 -82.50
CA LYS A 353 128.17 -123.52 -81.43
C LYS A 353 126.90 -122.71 -81.77
N LEU A 354 126.07 -123.27 -82.66
CA LEU A 354 124.60 -123.12 -82.58
C LEU A 354 124.05 -123.98 -81.42
N ILE A 355 122.73 -123.88 -81.15
CA ILE A 355 121.80 -124.88 -80.54
C ILE A 355 121.11 -124.52 -79.20
N ASP A 356 121.79 -123.99 -78.18
CA ASP A 356 121.38 -124.33 -76.79
C ASP A 356 120.12 -123.70 -76.13
N LYS A 357 119.58 -122.52 -76.52
CA LYS A 357 118.64 -121.76 -75.64
C LYS A 357 117.35 -121.22 -76.27
N GLU A 358 116.51 -122.13 -76.74
CA GLU A 358 115.13 -121.90 -77.21
C GLU A 358 114.05 -122.15 -76.12
N LYS A 359 114.41 -122.15 -74.82
CA LYS A 359 113.77 -123.06 -73.85
C LYS A 359 112.87 -122.48 -72.74
N GLU A 360 112.78 -121.17 -72.58
CA GLU A 360 112.11 -120.50 -71.43
C GLU A 360 111.40 -119.25 -71.96
N LEU A 361 110.13 -119.21 -72.38
CA LEU A 361 108.93 -120.04 -72.19
C LEU A 361 108.33 -120.08 -70.76
N SER A 362 107.14 -119.49 -70.67
CA SER A 362 106.09 -119.70 -69.65
C SER A 362 106.47 -119.69 -68.17
N GLU A 363 106.34 -118.53 -67.54
CA GLU A 363 105.85 -118.45 -66.15
C GLU A 363 105.05 -117.15 -65.90
N VAL A 364 103.98 -117.26 -65.09
CA VAL A 364 103.21 -116.21 -64.39
C VAL A 364 102.96 -114.86 -65.13
N LYS A 365 101.75 -114.41 -65.50
CA LYS A 365 100.36 -114.93 -65.46
C LYS A 365 99.86 -115.57 -64.17
N GLY A 366 99.70 -114.77 -63.11
CA GLY A 366 98.99 -115.13 -61.89
C GLY A 366 98.51 -113.89 -61.13
N GLU A 367 97.44 -114.07 -60.34
CA GLU A 367 96.98 -113.23 -59.21
C GLU A 367 96.47 -111.80 -59.54
N LEU A 368 95.13 -111.59 -59.53
CA LEU A 368 94.26 -111.11 -58.42
C LEU A 368 94.32 -109.57 -58.22
N VAL A 369 93.25 -108.74 -58.31
CA VAL A 369 91.78 -108.83 -58.07
C VAL A 369 91.38 -108.93 -56.59
N ASN A 370 90.67 -107.89 -56.04
CA ASN A 370 89.45 -107.95 -55.15
C ASN A 370 89.14 -106.68 -54.27
N LYS A 371 87.86 -106.53 -53.82
CA LYS A 371 87.23 -105.64 -52.75
C LYS A 371 86.75 -104.20 -53.14
N LEU A 372 86.05 -103.38 -52.29
CA LEU A 372 84.66 -103.37 -51.68
C LEU A 372 84.59 -102.32 -50.50
N SER A 373 83.50 -101.63 -50.03
CA SER A 373 82.09 -101.32 -50.44
C SER A 373 81.40 -100.26 -49.48
N GLY A 374 80.27 -99.62 -49.86
CA GLY A 374 79.22 -98.98 -48.98
C GLY A 374 79.23 -97.44 -48.72
N GLU A 375 78.24 -96.75 -48.09
CA GLU A 375 76.79 -97.02 -47.74
C GLU A 375 76.03 -95.75 -47.15
N ASP A 376 74.67 -95.69 -47.17
CA ASP A 376 73.65 -94.87 -46.39
C ASP A 376 73.58 -93.29 -46.37
N THR A 377 72.66 -92.54 -45.67
CA THR A 377 71.16 -92.30 -45.78
C THR A 377 70.64 -90.95 -45.13
N LYS A 378 69.32 -90.56 -45.31
CA LYS A 378 68.38 -89.76 -44.39
C LYS A 378 68.46 -88.20 -44.22
N GLU A 379 67.46 -87.38 -43.74
CA GLU A 379 65.95 -87.34 -43.74
C GLU A 379 65.29 -85.97 -43.23
N ILE A 380 63.99 -85.69 -43.57
CA ILE A 380 62.92 -84.79 -42.94
C ILE A 380 63.07 -83.23 -42.77
N PRO A 381 61.97 -82.47 -43.06
CA PRO A 381 61.61 -81.21 -42.35
C PRO A 381 60.13 -81.12 -41.86
N LYS A 382 59.86 -80.47 -40.70
CA LYS A 382 58.50 -80.09 -40.23
C LYS A 382 58.48 -78.87 -39.25
N GLU A 383 58.20 -77.66 -39.73
CA GLU A 383 57.67 -76.55 -38.89
C GLU A 383 56.83 -75.56 -39.71
N LYS A 384 55.54 -75.84 -39.94
CA LYS A 384 54.61 -74.87 -40.55
C LYS A 384 53.12 -75.08 -40.24
N GLU A 385 52.72 -76.29 -39.89
CA GLU A 385 51.31 -76.70 -39.85
C GLU A 385 50.60 -76.49 -38.49
N ALA A 386 51.35 -76.23 -37.42
CA ALA A 386 50.80 -76.11 -36.06
C ALA A 386 50.22 -74.73 -35.72
N LYS A 387 50.77 -73.64 -36.26
CA LYS A 387 50.51 -72.25 -35.81
C LYS A 387 49.34 -71.55 -36.51
N GLN A 388 48.76 -72.14 -37.57
CA GLN A 388 47.60 -71.55 -38.26
C GLN A 388 46.26 -71.87 -37.58
N LYS A 389 46.14 -73.06 -36.98
CA LYS A 389 44.87 -73.58 -36.46
C LYS A 389 44.42 -72.90 -35.16
N GLU A 390 45.36 -72.37 -34.39
CA GLU A 390 45.13 -71.71 -33.10
C GLU A 390 44.57 -70.28 -33.25
N LEU A 391 44.65 -69.70 -34.46
CA LEU A 391 44.16 -68.35 -34.77
C LEU A 391 42.65 -68.33 -35.04
N ASP A 392 42.15 -69.31 -35.80
CA ASP A 392 40.79 -69.32 -36.33
C ASP A 392 39.72 -69.64 -35.26
N GLU A 393 40.09 -70.35 -34.19
CA GLU A 393 39.18 -70.70 -33.09
C GLU A 393 38.89 -69.48 -32.18
N LEU A 394 39.91 -68.66 -31.87
CA LEU A 394 39.76 -67.44 -31.05
C LEU A 394 38.85 -66.38 -31.71
N GLN A 395 38.87 -66.29 -33.04
CA GLN A 395 38.05 -65.32 -33.78
C GLN A 395 36.54 -65.69 -33.78
N GLN A 396 36.20 -66.95 -33.48
CA GLN A 396 34.81 -67.44 -33.42
C GLN A 396 34.15 -67.30 -32.04
N GLU A 397 34.90 -67.17 -30.95
CA GLU A 397 34.32 -66.80 -29.63
C GLU A 397 34.00 -65.30 -29.56
N LEU A 398 34.90 -64.44 -30.02
CA LEU A 398 34.76 -62.98 -29.95
C LEU A 398 33.45 -62.47 -30.60
N SER A 399 32.98 -63.16 -31.63
CA SER A 399 31.77 -62.82 -32.39
C SER A 399 30.45 -63.18 -31.71
N ARG A 400 30.45 -63.92 -30.58
CA ARG A 400 29.21 -64.40 -29.93
C ARG A 400 28.76 -63.57 -28.71
N THR A 401 29.60 -62.69 -28.16
CA THR A 401 29.35 -62.00 -26.88
C THR A 401 28.91 -60.53 -26.99
N SER A 402 29.23 -59.82 -28.07
CA SER A 402 28.83 -58.40 -28.25
C SER A 402 27.32 -58.21 -28.42
N ALA A 403 26.69 -58.95 -29.34
CA ALA A 403 25.31 -58.69 -29.78
C ALA A 403 24.24 -58.76 -28.66
N SER A 404 24.51 -59.45 -27.56
CA SER A 404 23.60 -59.54 -26.40
C SER A 404 23.77 -58.38 -25.41
N TYR A 405 24.96 -57.78 -25.35
CA TYR A 405 25.28 -56.72 -24.39
C TYR A 405 24.64 -55.39 -24.81
N ASP A 406 24.83 -55.01 -26.07
CA ASP A 406 24.39 -53.71 -26.59
C ASP A 406 22.87 -53.64 -26.81
N ALA A 407 22.22 -54.76 -27.15
CA ALA A 407 20.76 -54.84 -27.25
C ALA A 407 20.05 -54.49 -25.93
N ASN A 408 20.61 -54.94 -24.80
CA ASN A 408 20.09 -54.61 -23.47
C ASN A 408 20.34 -53.14 -23.09
N ARG A 409 21.49 -52.56 -23.50
CA ARG A 409 21.78 -51.13 -23.34
C ARG A 409 20.85 -50.25 -24.21
N LYS A 410 20.67 -50.54 -25.52
CA LYS A 410 19.68 -49.87 -26.41
C LYS A 410 18.27 -49.87 -25.78
N LYS A 411 17.86 -51.01 -25.18
CA LYS A 411 16.59 -51.13 -24.45
C LYS A 411 16.53 -50.32 -23.16
N LYS A 412 17.62 -50.17 -22.39
CA LYS A 412 17.70 -49.28 -21.20
C LYS A 412 17.47 -47.82 -21.60
N VAL A 413 18.17 -47.36 -22.63
CA VAL A 413 18.10 -45.97 -23.13
C VAL A 413 16.69 -45.64 -23.68
N LEU A 414 16.15 -46.47 -24.58
CA LEU A 414 14.82 -46.26 -25.16
C LEU A 414 13.69 -46.31 -24.11
N ASN A 415 13.79 -47.16 -23.08
CA ASN A 415 12.84 -47.14 -21.96
C ASN A 415 12.88 -45.83 -21.18
N GLN A 416 14.05 -45.21 -21.04
CA GLN A 416 14.19 -43.93 -20.33
C GLN A 416 13.67 -42.75 -21.18
N VAL A 417 13.91 -42.76 -22.49
CA VAL A 417 13.29 -41.80 -23.44
C VAL A 417 11.76 -41.84 -23.33
N ASN A 418 11.17 -43.03 -23.30
CA ASN A 418 9.71 -43.18 -23.16
C ASN A 418 9.17 -42.61 -21.82
N LYS A 419 9.94 -42.69 -20.72
CA LYS A 419 9.58 -41.99 -19.46
C LYS A 419 9.67 -40.48 -19.61
N PHE A 420 10.75 -39.95 -20.22
CA PHE A 420 10.93 -38.52 -20.42
C PHE A 420 9.83 -37.92 -21.30
N LEU A 421 9.51 -38.52 -22.46
CA LEU A 421 8.41 -38.07 -23.33
C LEU A 421 7.05 -38.10 -22.60
N LYS A 422 6.82 -39.10 -21.73
CA LYS A 422 5.61 -39.19 -20.90
C LYS A 422 5.57 -38.09 -19.83
N ALA A 423 6.70 -37.79 -19.18
CA ALA A 423 6.82 -36.69 -18.22
C ALA A 423 6.61 -35.33 -18.90
N LYS A 424 7.21 -35.11 -20.08
CA LYS A 424 7.05 -33.90 -20.90
C LYS A 424 5.59 -33.71 -21.33
N GLY A 425 4.92 -34.77 -21.80
CA GLY A 425 3.47 -34.71 -22.09
C GLY A 425 2.60 -34.42 -20.87
N GLY A 426 2.90 -35.04 -19.72
CA GLY A 426 2.23 -34.77 -18.45
C GLY A 426 2.38 -33.32 -17.98
N PHE A 427 3.60 -32.78 -18.06
CA PHE A 427 3.92 -31.39 -17.79
C PHE A 427 3.13 -30.41 -18.68
N LEU A 428 3.04 -30.65 -19.99
CA LEU A 428 2.25 -29.80 -20.88
C LEU A 428 0.74 -29.86 -20.55
N THR A 429 0.25 -31.00 -20.07
CA THR A 429 -1.13 -31.16 -19.61
C THR A 429 -1.38 -30.36 -18.33
N LEU A 430 -0.48 -30.44 -17.35
CA LEU A 430 -0.53 -29.66 -16.11
C LEU A 430 -0.45 -28.15 -16.38
N ARG A 431 0.38 -27.72 -17.34
CA ARG A 431 0.45 -26.31 -17.76
C ARG A 431 -0.84 -25.86 -18.43
N GLU A 432 -1.51 -26.70 -19.22
CA GLU A 432 -2.80 -26.36 -19.81
C GLU A 432 -3.92 -26.24 -18.74
N GLU A 433 -3.93 -27.12 -17.72
CA GLU A 433 -4.79 -26.97 -16.54
C GLU A 433 -4.51 -25.65 -15.81
N ALA A 434 -3.24 -25.33 -15.58
CA ALA A 434 -2.81 -24.10 -14.92
C ALA A 434 -3.27 -22.86 -15.70
N ILE A 435 -3.04 -22.79 -17.02
CA ILE A 435 -3.49 -21.67 -17.87
C ILE A 435 -5.01 -21.47 -17.76
N LYS A 436 -5.81 -22.54 -17.85
CA LYS A 436 -7.27 -22.46 -17.69
C LYS A 436 -7.66 -21.90 -16.31
N LYS A 437 -6.96 -22.31 -15.24
CA LYS A 437 -7.22 -21.80 -13.88
C LYS A 437 -6.79 -20.34 -13.69
N LEU A 438 -5.65 -19.92 -14.26
CA LEU A 438 -5.22 -18.52 -14.27
C LEU A 438 -6.19 -17.63 -15.03
N GLN A 439 -6.76 -18.11 -16.14
CA GLN A 439 -7.78 -17.38 -16.90
C GLN A 439 -9.08 -17.21 -16.11
N ASN A 440 -9.60 -18.28 -15.50
CA ASN A 440 -10.77 -18.18 -14.61
C ASN A 440 -10.51 -17.22 -13.42
N CYS A 441 -9.27 -17.17 -12.91
CA CYS A 441 -8.85 -16.26 -11.85
C CYS A 441 -8.85 -14.80 -12.33
N LEU A 442 -8.28 -14.52 -13.50
CA LEU A 442 -8.26 -13.20 -14.14
C LEU A 442 -9.68 -12.70 -14.49
N GLU A 443 -10.52 -13.54 -15.09
CA GLU A 443 -11.92 -13.21 -15.38
C GLU A 443 -12.69 -12.92 -14.08
N SER A 444 -12.46 -13.70 -13.02
CA SER A 444 -13.04 -13.46 -11.69
C SER A 444 -12.55 -12.18 -11.02
N PHE A 445 -11.33 -11.73 -11.33
CA PHE A 445 -10.80 -10.45 -10.87
C PHE A 445 -11.46 -9.29 -11.62
N ILE A 446 -11.42 -9.29 -12.96
CA ILE A 446 -12.01 -8.24 -13.82
C ILE A 446 -13.51 -8.08 -13.53
N ASN A 447 -14.25 -9.18 -13.40
CA ASN A 447 -15.69 -9.15 -13.08
C ASN A 447 -16.00 -8.56 -11.70
N LYS A 448 -15.04 -8.48 -10.77
CA LYS A 448 -15.23 -7.85 -9.44
C LYS A 448 -14.67 -6.43 -9.40
N GLU A 449 -13.58 -6.18 -10.11
CA GLU A 449 -13.02 -4.85 -10.37
C GLU A 449 -14.09 -3.95 -11.00
N GLY A 450 -14.73 -4.38 -12.09
CA GLY A 450 -15.77 -3.61 -12.79
C GLY A 450 -17.07 -3.37 -11.99
N ASN A 451 -17.40 -4.22 -11.01
CA ASN A 451 -18.58 -4.05 -10.17
C ASN A 451 -18.38 -3.08 -8.98
N THR A 452 -17.17 -2.55 -8.77
CA THR A 452 -16.83 -1.72 -7.59
C THR A 452 -17.07 -0.22 -7.82
N ILE A 453 -18.31 0.15 -8.15
CA ILE A 453 -18.69 1.54 -8.48
C ILE A 453 -19.08 2.33 -7.22
N GLY A 454 -18.12 3.05 -6.62
CA GLY A 454 -18.39 3.99 -5.52
C GLY A 454 -17.14 4.58 -4.87
N SER A 455 -17.28 5.68 -4.13
CA SER A 455 -16.17 6.53 -3.62
C SER A 455 -15.28 5.91 -2.54
N THR A 456 -15.42 4.62 -2.22
CA THR A 456 -14.50 3.86 -1.36
C THR A 456 -13.58 2.97 -2.21
N ARG A 457 -12.96 3.51 -3.27
CA ARG A 457 -12.21 2.72 -4.26
C ARG A 457 -10.96 2.09 -3.65
N ASP A 458 -9.96 2.92 -3.34
CA ASP A 458 -8.56 2.48 -3.34
C ASP A 458 -8.26 1.40 -2.30
N LEU A 459 -8.82 1.52 -1.10
CA LEU A 459 -8.69 0.51 -0.03
C LEU A 459 -9.42 -0.80 -0.36
N LYS A 460 -10.52 -0.77 -1.13
CA LYS A 460 -11.23 -1.98 -1.57
C LYS A 460 -10.55 -2.63 -2.78
N THR A 461 -10.12 -1.83 -3.76
CA THR A 461 -9.37 -2.31 -4.93
C THR A 461 -8.07 -2.98 -4.53
N SER A 462 -7.30 -2.41 -3.60
CA SER A 462 -6.05 -3.03 -3.13
C SER A 462 -6.28 -4.37 -2.41
N ASN A 463 -7.29 -4.46 -1.53
CA ASN A 463 -7.66 -5.72 -0.89
C ASN A 463 -8.14 -6.79 -1.90
N LEU A 464 -8.83 -6.37 -2.97
CA LEU A 464 -9.24 -7.26 -4.07
C LEU A 464 -8.03 -7.76 -4.87
N ALA A 465 -7.13 -6.85 -5.27
CA ALA A 465 -5.94 -7.18 -6.06
C ALA A 465 -4.92 -8.01 -5.28
N ASP A 466 -4.74 -7.80 -3.97
CA ASP A 466 -3.92 -8.67 -3.12
C ASP A 466 -4.50 -10.09 -3.02
N LYS A 467 -5.82 -10.24 -2.88
CA LYS A 467 -6.48 -11.56 -2.93
C LYS A 467 -6.22 -12.26 -4.26
N TYR A 468 -6.45 -11.59 -5.38
CA TYR A 468 -6.28 -12.20 -6.70
C TYR A 468 -4.81 -12.44 -7.06
N THR A 469 -3.89 -11.60 -6.58
CA THR A 469 -2.43 -11.86 -6.63
C THR A 469 -2.08 -13.17 -5.92
N LYS A 470 -2.56 -13.39 -4.70
CA LYS A 470 -2.34 -14.63 -3.93
C LYS A 470 -2.88 -15.86 -4.67
N GLU A 471 -4.10 -15.77 -5.20
CA GLU A 471 -4.77 -16.87 -5.90
C GLU A 471 -4.03 -17.23 -7.20
N PHE A 472 -3.61 -16.22 -7.98
CA PHE A 472 -2.79 -16.38 -9.18
C PHE A 472 -1.43 -17.02 -8.86
N GLN A 473 -0.69 -16.49 -7.89
CA GLN A 473 0.60 -17.03 -7.44
C GLN A 473 0.50 -18.47 -6.95
N TYR A 474 -0.57 -18.83 -6.21
CA TYR A 474 -0.79 -20.20 -5.75
C TYR A 474 -0.96 -21.21 -6.91
N ILE A 475 -1.67 -20.82 -7.98
CA ILE A 475 -1.81 -21.65 -9.19
C ILE A 475 -0.44 -21.85 -9.87
N LEU A 476 0.43 -20.84 -9.87
CA LEU A 476 1.79 -20.97 -10.40
C LEU A 476 2.68 -21.88 -9.54
N VAL A 477 2.57 -21.82 -8.22
CA VAL A 477 3.29 -22.74 -7.30
C VAL A 477 2.95 -24.19 -7.64
N LYS A 478 1.65 -24.55 -7.75
CA LYS A 478 1.22 -25.91 -8.14
C LYS A 478 1.74 -26.34 -9.52
N TYR A 479 1.95 -25.40 -10.45
CA TYR A 479 2.53 -25.72 -11.76
C TYR A 479 4.04 -26.09 -11.67
N ASN A 480 4.78 -25.52 -10.72
CA ASN A 480 6.21 -25.80 -10.55
C ASN A 480 6.50 -27.26 -10.13
N ASP A 481 5.57 -27.94 -9.46
CA ASP A 481 5.67 -29.38 -9.15
C ASP A 481 5.84 -30.23 -10.42
N GLY A 482 5.09 -29.89 -11.48
CA GLY A 482 5.20 -30.55 -12.79
C GLY A 482 6.52 -30.25 -13.51
N LEU A 483 7.06 -29.03 -13.33
CA LEU A 483 8.37 -28.67 -13.89
C LEU A 483 9.51 -29.40 -13.17
N LEU A 484 9.42 -29.56 -11.84
CA LEU A 484 10.37 -30.32 -11.04
C LEU A 484 10.39 -31.80 -11.43
N GLU A 485 9.23 -32.40 -11.72
CA GLU A 485 9.17 -33.80 -12.17
C GLU A 485 9.71 -33.98 -13.59
N LEU A 486 9.43 -33.05 -14.51
CA LEU A 486 10.08 -33.03 -15.83
C LEU A 486 11.62 -32.95 -15.71
N ASN A 487 12.12 -32.07 -14.83
CA ASN A 487 13.54 -31.88 -14.58
C ASN A 487 14.23 -33.15 -14.03
N LYS A 488 13.60 -33.90 -13.11
CA LYS A 488 14.12 -35.21 -12.66
C LYS A 488 14.22 -36.22 -13.81
N ASN A 489 13.18 -36.28 -14.65
CA ASN A 489 13.14 -37.21 -15.78
C ASN A 489 14.14 -36.82 -16.88
N TYR A 490 14.44 -35.53 -17.03
CA TYR A 490 15.53 -35.02 -17.86
C TYR A 490 16.89 -35.53 -17.38
N TYR A 491 17.31 -35.20 -16.15
CA TYR A 491 18.63 -35.63 -15.63
C TYR A 491 18.77 -37.15 -15.57
N SER A 492 17.68 -37.88 -15.30
CA SER A 492 17.68 -39.35 -15.35
C SER A 492 17.77 -39.92 -16.77
N LEU A 493 17.44 -39.15 -17.82
CA LEU A 493 17.68 -39.51 -19.22
C LEU A 493 19.10 -39.14 -19.64
N GLU A 494 19.53 -37.92 -19.35
CA GLU A 494 20.88 -37.41 -19.62
C GLU A 494 21.93 -38.39 -19.08
N ASN A 495 21.88 -38.73 -17.78
CA ASN A 495 22.80 -39.71 -17.18
C ASN A 495 22.80 -41.07 -17.92
N ILE A 496 21.64 -41.58 -18.33
CA ILE A 496 21.54 -42.87 -19.04
C ILE A 496 22.05 -42.79 -20.48
N VAL A 497 21.95 -41.64 -21.15
CA VAL A 497 22.56 -41.40 -22.46
C VAL A 497 24.08 -41.26 -22.32
N GLN A 498 24.56 -40.48 -21.34
CA GLN A 498 25.99 -40.30 -21.05
C GLN A 498 26.68 -41.62 -20.67
N GLU A 499 26.02 -42.48 -19.87
CA GLU A 499 26.46 -43.85 -19.54
C GLU A 499 26.63 -44.79 -20.75
N ASN A 500 26.00 -44.47 -21.89
CA ASN A 500 25.89 -45.36 -23.05
C ASN A 500 26.27 -44.65 -24.37
N LYS A 501 27.15 -43.64 -24.31
CA LYS A 501 27.69 -42.90 -25.48
C LYS A 501 28.33 -43.77 -26.56
N GLU A 502 28.78 -44.95 -26.19
CA GLU A 502 29.34 -45.98 -27.08
C GLU A 502 28.32 -46.47 -28.12
N LEU A 503 27.02 -46.27 -27.87
CA LEU A 503 25.95 -46.63 -28.79
C LEU A 503 25.52 -45.47 -29.68
N GLU A 504 25.46 -45.70 -30.99
CA GLU A 504 24.93 -44.77 -31.99
C GLU A 504 23.51 -44.25 -31.66
N VAL A 505 22.63 -45.13 -31.17
CA VAL A 505 21.28 -44.76 -30.71
C VAL A 505 21.29 -43.71 -29.60
N SER A 506 22.29 -43.73 -28.70
CA SER A 506 22.43 -42.72 -27.64
C SER A 506 22.81 -41.37 -28.23
N LEU A 507 23.75 -41.33 -29.17
CA LEU A 507 24.18 -40.10 -29.86
C LEU A 507 23.06 -39.49 -30.70
N MET A 508 22.24 -40.32 -31.36
CA MET A 508 21.05 -39.83 -32.08
C MET A 508 19.99 -39.25 -31.13
N ILE A 509 19.74 -39.90 -29.99
CA ILE A 509 18.83 -39.40 -28.94
C ILE A 509 19.34 -38.09 -28.32
N GLU A 510 20.66 -37.98 -28.08
CA GLU A 510 21.32 -36.78 -27.56
C GLU A 510 21.12 -35.56 -28.48
N ASN A 511 21.14 -35.77 -29.79
CA ASN A 511 20.88 -34.76 -30.80
C ASN A 511 19.38 -34.41 -30.94
N ILE A 512 18.49 -35.42 -31.06
CA ILE A 512 17.04 -35.20 -31.29
C ILE A 512 16.36 -34.51 -30.10
N LEU A 513 16.70 -34.93 -28.88
CA LEU A 513 16.20 -34.29 -27.65
C LEU A 513 17.06 -33.09 -27.21
N GLN A 514 18.06 -32.72 -28.03
CA GLN A 514 18.95 -31.56 -27.86
C GLN A 514 19.55 -31.43 -26.46
N LEU A 515 19.89 -32.57 -25.82
CA LEU A 515 20.17 -32.67 -24.38
C LEU A 515 21.25 -31.66 -23.93
N ASN A 516 22.36 -31.60 -24.67
CA ASN A 516 23.48 -30.65 -24.42
C ASN A 516 23.11 -29.15 -24.51
N SER A 517 21.86 -28.81 -24.83
CA SER A 517 21.31 -27.44 -24.84
C SER A 517 20.02 -27.27 -24.03
N PHE A 518 19.60 -28.29 -23.27
CA PHE A 518 18.37 -28.27 -22.49
C PHE A 518 18.44 -27.18 -21.40
N ASN A 519 17.64 -26.12 -21.57
CA ASN A 519 17.58 -25.01 -20.63
C ASN A 519 16.24 -25.00 -19.89
N LEU A 520 16.29 -25.24 -18.57
CA LEU A 520 15.11 -25.23 -17.70
C LEU A 520 14.39 -23.87 -17.66
N ASP A 521 15.09 -22.76 -17.90
CA ASP A 521 14.52 -21.41 -17.88
C ASP A 521 13.65 -21.13 -19.12
N LYS A 522 13.82 -21.90 -20.22
CA LYS A 522 12.86 -21.97 -21.34
C LYS A 522 11.44 -22.33 -20.87
N TYR A 523 11.31 -22.92 -19.68
CA TYR A 523 10.05 -23.34 -19.08
C TYR A 523 9.58 -22.42 -17.91
N LYS A 524 10.35 -21.38 -17.53
CA LYS A 524 10.05 -20.43 -16.44
C LYS A 524 9.67 -19.04 -16.96
N ILE A 525 8.65 -18.96 -17.81
CA ILE A 525 8.29 -17.72 -18.50
C ILE A 525 7.24 -16.92 -17.70
N PHE A 526 7.72 -16.23 -16.67
CA PHE A 526 6.96 -15.24 -15.90
C PHE A 526 7.71 -13.91 -15.91
N LYS A 527 7.02 -12.84 -16.30
CA LYS A 527 7.54 -11.46 -16.36
C LYS A 527 7.21 -10.67 -15.11
N PHE A 528 6.07 -10.95 -14.46
CA PHE A 528 5.62 -10.24 -13.26
C PHE A 528 5.33 -11.15 -12.07
N ALA A 529 4.69 -12.30 -12.32
CA ALA A 529 4.30 -13.25 -11.27
C ALA A 529 5.46 -14.15 -10.81
N THR A 530 6.51 -13.53 -10.26
CA THR A 530 7.59 -14.26 -9.57
C THR A 530 7.08 -14.94 -8.29
N ASN A 531 7.63 -16.10 -7.95
CA ASN A 531 7.35 -16.85 -6.72
C ASN A 531 7.87 -16.10 -5.46
N SER A 532 7.17 -15.05 -5.05
CA SER A 532 7.50 -14.26 -3.85
C SER A 532 7.14 -15.00 -2.56
N GLN A 533 8.01 -15.89 -2.09
CA GLN A 533 8.13 -16.12 -0.64
C GLN A 533 8.66 -14.83 0.00
N GLU A 534 8.00 -14.39 1.08
CA GLU A 534 8.29 -13.26 1.96
C GLU A 534 8.65 -11.86 1.37
N GLY A 535 8.06 -10.82 1.97
CA GLY A 535 8.57 -9.45 1.92
C GLY A 535 8.27 -8.59 0.69
N THR A 536 8.37 -9.12 -0.54
CA THR A 536 8.41 -8.27 -1.75
C THR A 536 7.22 -8.49 -2.71
N ARG A 537 5.98 -8.46 -2.19
CA ARG A 537 4.78 -8.61 -3.04
C ARG A 537 4.57 -7.39 -3.94
N ILE A 538 4.99 -7.52 -5.20
CA ILE A 538 4.40 -6.76 -6.31
C ILE A 538 2.93 -7.20 -6.42
N GLN A 539 2.01 -6.25 -6.27
CA GLN A 539 0.57 -6.48 -6.48
C GLN A 539 0.31 -6.59 -7.98
N LEU A 540 -0.22 -7.73 -8.43
CA LEU A 540 -0.52 -7.97 -9.84
C LEU A 540 -1.85 -7.31 -10.20
N ASN A 541 -1.86 -6.51 -11.27
CA ASN A 541 -3.10 -6.04 -11.90
C ASN A 541 -3.54 -6.96 -13.05
N SER A 542 -4.73 -6.71 -13.58
CA SER A 542 -5.38 -7.52 -14.61
C SER A 542 -4.57 -7.60 -15.92
N ASN A 543 -3.87 -6.52 -16.28
CA ASN A 543 -2.98 -6.50 -17.46
C ASN A 543 -1.70 -7.34 -17.24
N MET A 544 -1.08 -7.28 -16.06
CA MET A 544 0.12 -8.06 -15.72
C MET A 544 -0.19 -9.56 -15.70
N MET A 545 -1.33 -9.94 -15.10
CA MET A 545 -1.85 -11.31 -15.13
C MET A 545 -2.12 -11.80 -16.57
N ALA A 546 -2.69 -10.95 -17.42
CA ALA A 546 -2.94 -11.27 -18.82
C ALA A 546 -1.64 -11.48 -19.63
N GLU A 547 -0.60 -10.67 -19.39
CA GLU A 547 0.67 -10.81 -20.11
C GLU A 547 1.40 -12.12 -19.72
N ASP A 548 1.40 -12.50 -18.44
CA ASP A 548 1.95 -13.78 -17.99
C ASP A 548 1.15 -14.99 -18.53
N ILE A 549 -0.19 -14.91 -18.54
CA ILE A 549 -1.04 -15.94 -19.17
C ILE A 549 -0.73 -16.11 -20.67
N ASN A 550 -0.60 -15.00 -21.40
CA ASN A 550 -0.31 -15.02 -22.84
C ASN A 550 1.10 -15.59 -23.12
N SER A 551 2.07 -15.28 -22.27
CA SER A 551 3.44 -15.81 -22.34
C SER A 551 3.47 -17.32 -22.10
N LEU A 552 2.79 -17.81 -21.05
CA LEU A 552 2.61 -19.25 -20.81
C LEU A 552 1.89 -19.95 -21.98
N ARG A 553 0.85 -19.33 -22.55
CA ARG A 553 0.06 -19.90 -23.65
C ARG A 553 0.87 -19.99 -24.94
N LYS A 554 1.66 -18.97 -25.29
CA LYS A 554 2.59 -19.01 -26.44
C LYS A 554 3.56 -20.19 -26.30
N ASN A 555 4.21 -20.31 -25.15
CA ASN A 555 5.22 -21.33 -24.91
C ASN A 555 4.64 -22.75 -24.74
N LEU A 556 3.39 -22.89 -24.27
CA LEU A 556 2.67 -24.17 -24.33
C LEU A 556 2.51 -24.65 -25.79
N ASN A 557 2.22 -23.75 -26.73
CA ASN A 557 2.07 -24.11 -28.14
C ASN A 557 3.41 -24.48 -28.78
N GLU A 558 4.47 -23.69 -28.51
CA GLU A 558 5.86 -23.98 -28.95
C GLU A 558 6.30 -25.37 -28.48
N LEU A 559 6.14 -25.68 -27.19
CA LEU A 559 6.56 -26.96 -26.62
C LEU A 559 5.68 -28.16 -27.00
N LYS A 560 4.43 -27.93 -27.41
CA LYS A 560 3.59 -28.98 -28.02
C LYS A 560 4.10 -29.34 -29.41
N LEU A 561 4.50 -28.37 -30.22
CA LEU A 561 5.11 -28.61 -31.54
C LEU A 561 6.46 -29.33 -31.39
N GLU A 562 7.30 -28.89 -30.44
CA GLU A 562 8.55 -29.55 -30.05
C GLU A 562 8.32 -31.03 -29.70
N LEU A 563 7.40 -31.33 -28.77
CA LEU A 563 7.11 -32.70 -28.34
C LEU A 563 6.56 -33.61 -29.46
N GLU A 564 5.75 -33.09 -30.39
CA GLU A 564 5.28 -33.91 -31.53
C GLU A 564 6.38 -34.15 -32.57
N GLN A 565 7.33 -33.21 -32.76
CA GLN A 565 8.49 -33.43 -33.61
C GLN A 565 9.47 -34.44 -32.98
N GLU A 566 9.77 -34.33 -31.69
CA GLU A 566 10.59 -35.30 -30.95
C GLU A 566 10.01 -36.72 -31.06
N LYS A 567 8.69 -36.88 -30.84
CA LYS A 567 8.00 -38.17 -31.03
C LYS A 567 8.07 -38.71 -32.45
N LYS A 568 8.10 -37.83 -33.46
CA LYS A 568 8.17 -38.21 -34.87
C LYS A 568 9.57 -38.71 -35.23
N GLU A 569 10.60 -37.99 -34.82
CA GLU A 569 12.00 -38.37 -35.07
C GLU A 569 12.39 -39.65 -34.31
N LEU A 570 12.01 -39.75 -33.03
CA LEU A 570 12.27 -40.95 -32.21
C LEU A 570 11.47 -42.19 -32.63
N ARG A 571 10.39 -42.04 -33.41
CA ARG A 571 9.68 -43.19 -34.01
C ARG A 571 10.46 -43.82 -35.16
N ASN A 572 11.22 -43.04 -35.93
CA ASN A 572 12.06 -43.56 -36.99
C ASN A 572 13.18 -44.44 -36.37
N LEU A 573 13.82 -43.95 -35.31
CA LEU A 573 14.81 -44.66 -34.48
C LEU A 573 14.33 -45.92 -33.74
N ALA A 574 13.05 -46.25 -33.84
CA ALA A 574 12.47 -47.48 -33.30
C ALA A 574 12.01 -48.46 -34.39
N ALA A 575 12.19 -48.10 -35.67
CA ALA A 575 12.02 -48.99 -36.83
C ALA A 575 13.35 -49.67 -37.24
N ASP A 576 14.48 -49.10 -36.83
CA ASP A 576 15.87 -49.58 -36.99
C ASP A 576 16.45 -50.11 -35.66
#